data_AF-A0A2E7WSJ0-F1
#
_entry.id   AF-A0A2E7WSJ0-F1
#
_cell.length_a   1.000
_cell.length_b   1.000
_cell.length_c   1.000
_cell.angle_alpha   90.00
_cell.angle_beta   90.00
_cell.angle_gamma   90.00
#
_symmetry.space_group_name_H-M   'P 1'
#
loop_
_entity.id
_entity.type
_entity.pdbx_description
1 polymer ?
#
loop_
_entity_poly.entity_id
_entity_poly.type
_entity_poly.pdbx_seq_one_letter_code
_entity_poly.pdbx_strand_id
1 'polypeptide(L)' 'MSDHESINMIDQVRSMAKLIGAGVVVIDHDLNFITGICDRVYVLDQGRVIAVGTPAEIAANPAVQAAYLGTAG' A
#
# COMPACT_ATOMS: atom_id res chain seq x y z
N MET A 1 2.93 -9.95 13.04
CA MET A 1 4.04 -9.08 13.52
C MET A 1 3.40 -7.91 14.22
N SER A 2 4.02 -7.33 15.24
CA SER A 2 3.42 -6.15 15.88
C SER A 2 3.51 -4.97 14.91
N ASP A 3 2.41 -4.28 14.62
CA ASP A 3 2.33 -3.21 13.60
C ASP A 3 3.45 -2.16 13.73
N HIS A 4 3.90 -1.92 14.97
CA HIS A 4 5.00 -1.00 15.26
C HIS A 4 6.37 -1.44 14.73
N GLU A 5 6.65 -2.74 14.72
CA GLU A 5 7.95 -3.27 14.27
C GLU A 5 8.07 -3.15 12.74
N SER A 6 6.95 -3.38 12.04
CA SER A 6 6.84 -3.21 10.58
C SER A 6 7.06 -1.75 10.14
N ILE A 7 6.54 -0.78 10.88
CA ILE A 7 6.68 0.66 10.55
C ILE A 7 8.14 1.11 10.69
N ASN A 8 8.81 0.77 11.79
CA ASN A 8 10.21 1.16 12.02
C ASN A 8 11.16 0.62 10.94
N MET A 9 10.93 -0.63 10.51
CA MET A 9 11.70 -1.24 9.43
C MET A 9 11.54 -0.46 8.12
N ILE A 10 10.33 -0.02 7.80
CA ILE A 10 10.08 0.74 6.57
C ILE A 10 10.67 2.14 6.61
N ASP A 11 10.61 2.82 7.75
CA ASP A 11 11.24 4.14 7.87
C ASP A 11 12.76 4.06 7.66
N GLN A 12 13.40 2.98 8.10
CA GLN A 12 14.81 2.72 7.77
C GLN A 12 15.02 2.47 6.27
N VAL A 13 14.17 1.64 5.64
CA VAL A 13 14.26 1.36 4.20
C VAL A 13 14.06 2.64 3.37
N ARG A 14 13.07 3.47 3.71
CA ARG A 14 12.82 4.76 3.03
C ARG A 14 13.97 5.73 3.22
N SER A 15 14.54 5.79 4.43
CA SER A 15 15.69 6.65 4.71
C SER A 15 16.90 6.24 3.88
N MET A 16 17.19 4.93 3.79
CA MET A 16 18.27 4.41 2.97
C MET A 16 18.02 4.66 1.48
N ALA A 17 16.80 4.40 1.00
CA ALA A 17 16.42 4.65 -0.39
C ALA A 17 16.59 6.11 -0.79
N LYS A 18 16.25 7.05 0.10
CA LYS A 18 16.53 8.49 -0.11
C LYS A 18 18.02 8.80 -0.21
N LEU A 19 18.86 8.18 0.64
CA LEU A 19 20.31 8.42 0.63
C LEU A 19 20.96 7.96 -0.68
N ILE A 20 20.46 6.89 -1.29
CA ILE A 20 21.03 6.31 -2.53
C ILE A 20 20.26 6.72 -3.80
N GLY A 21 19.18 7.50 -3.68
CA GLY A 21 18.35 7.92 -4.81
C GLY A 21 17.54 6.78 -5.46
N ALA A 22 17.12 5.79 -4.68
CA ALA A 22 16.34 4.64 -5.16
C ALA A 22 14.83 4.79 -4.87
N GLY A 23 14.01 4.17 -5.72
CA GLY A 23 12.59 3.94 -5.45
C GLY A 23 12.37 2.69 -4.61
N VAL A 24 11.30 2.68 -3.81
CA VAL A 24 10.88 1.53 -3.01
C VAL A 24 9.52 1.04 -3.52
N VAL A 25 9.42 -0.26 -3.78
CA VAL A 25 8.15 -0.92 -4.09
C VAL A 25 7.79 -1.84 -2.94
N VAL A 26 6.62 -1.64 -2.37
CA VAL A 26 6.06 -2.45 -1.27
C VAL A 26 4.83 -3.17 -1.79
N ILE A 27 4.72 -4.46 -1.47
CA ILE A 27 3.56 -5.29 -1.80
C ILE A 27 2.99 -5.79 -0.49
N ASP A 28 1.79 -5.35 -0.16
CA ASP A 28 1.05 -5.78 1.03
C ASP A 28 -0.46 -5.76 0.75
N HIS A 29 -1.20 -6.45 1.60
CA HIS A 29 -2.65 -6.53 1.67
C HIS A 29 -3.21 -5.72 2.84
N ASP A 30 -2.41 -5.11 3.71
CA ASP A 30 -2.91 -4.21 4.75
C ASP A 30 -2.96 -2.76 4.26
N LEU A 31 -4.17 -2.23 4.07
CA LEU A 31 -4.36 -0.83 3.67
C LEU A 31 -3.93 0.16 4.76
N ASN A 32 -4.11 -0.16 6.05
CA ASN A 32 -3.69 0.75 7.13
C ASN A 32 -2.17 0.93 7.08
N PHE A 33 -1.45 -0.15 6.84
CA PHE A 33 -0.01 -0.13 6.67
C PHE A 33 0.41 0.65 5.41
N ILE A 34 -0.16 0.30 4.24
CA ILE A 34 0.14 0.95 2.96
C ILE A 34 -0.12 2.47 3.02
N THR A 35 -1.18 2.89 3.72
CA THR A 35 -1.52 4.33 3.85
C THR A 35 -0.52 5.14 4.65
N GLY A 36 0.20 4.52 5.58
CA GLY A 36 1.23 5.18 6.37
C GLY A 36 2.57 5.36 5.64
N ILE A 37 2.82 4.57 4.59
CA ILE A 37 4.18 4.40 4.06
C ILE A 37 4.33 4.71 2.56
N CYS A 38 3.27 4.55 1.77
CA CYS A 38 3.33 4.69 0.32
C CYS A 38 2.92 6.09 -0.13
N ASP A 39 3.68 6.67 -1.05
CA ASP A 39 3.31 7.94 -1.70
C ASP A 39 2.25 7.73 -2.80
N ARG A 40 2.27 6.57 -3.44
CA ARG A 40 1.34 6.14 -4.49
C ARG A 40 1.04 4.66 -4.36
N VAL A 41 -0.19 4.27 -4.62
CA VAL A 41 -0.69 2.91 -4.45
C VAL A 41 -1.32 2.43 -5.76
N TYR A 42 -0.99 1.20 -6.13
CA TYR A 42 -1.59 0.47 -7.26
C TYR A 42 -2.37 -0.71 -6.68
N VAL A 43 -3.66 -0.80 -6.99
CA VAL A 43 -4.50 -1.92 -6.56
C VAL A 43 -4.72 -2.84 -7.75
N LEU A 44 -4.37 -4.10 -7.56
CA LEU A 44 -4.55 -5.15 -8.56
C LEU A 44 -5.65 -6.11 -8.09
N ASP A 45 -6.55 -6.45 -9.01
CA ASP A 45 -7.52 -7.53 -8.86
C ASP A 45 -7.49 -8.40 -10.12
N GLN A 46 -7.40 -9.73 -9.95
CA GLN A 46 -7.31 -10.71 -11.03
C GLN A 46 -6.30 -10.36 -12.15
N GLY A 47 -5.12 -9.87 -11.75
CA GLY A 47 -4.05 -9.50 -12.67
C GLY A 47 -4.30 -8.20 -13.45
N ARG A 48 -5.33 -7.42 -13.09
CA ARG A 48 -5.64 -6.11 -13.68
C ARG A 48 -5.54 -5.02 -12.63
N VAL A 49 -4.97 -3.88 -13.02
CA VAL A 49 -4.97 -2.69 -12.17
C VAL A 49 -6.38 -2.11 -12.16
N ILE A 50 -7.01 -2.06 -10.99
CA ILE A 50 -8.37 -1.54 -10.81
C ILE A 50 -8.39 -0.11 -10.26
N ALA A 51 -7.32 0.32 -9.60
CA ALA A 51 -7.20 1.68 -9.09
C ALA A 51 -5.72 2.10 -8.95
N VAL A 52 -5.46 3.38 -9.16
CA VAL A 52 -4.14 4.01 -8.92
C VAL A 52 -4.36 5.39 -8.34
N GLY A 53 -3.68 5.70 -7.24
CA GLY A 53 -3.82 7.01 -6.61
C GLY A 53 -2.96 7.16 -5.35
N THR A 54 -3.17 8.25 -4.64
CA THR A 54 -2.70 8.42 -3.26
C THR A 54 -3.40 7.43 -2.34
N PRO A 55 -2.85 7.15 -1.15
CA PRO A 55 -3.52 6.23 -0.23
C PRO A 55 -4.92 6.68 0.19
N ALA A 56 -5.15 7.99 0.32
CA ALA A 56 -6.47 8.55 0.63
C ALA A 56 -7.48 8.29 -0.49
N GLU A 57 -7.09 8.47 -1.75
CA GLU A 57 -7.95 8.19 -2.91
C GLU A 57 -8.25 6.69 -3.03
N ILE A 58 -7.27 5.83 -2.77
CA ILE A 58 -7.44 4.37 -2.80
C ILE A 58 -8.37 3.89 -1.68
N ALA A 59 -8.20 4.38 -0.45
CA ALA A 59 -9.06 4.02 0.67
C ALA A 59 -10.52 4.44 0.45
N ALA A 60 -10.74 5.57 -0.23
CA ALA A 60 -12.06 6.06 -0.59
C ALA A 60 -12.66 5.39 -1.84
N ASN A 61 -11.90 4.57 -2.57
CA ASN A 61 -12.33 4.00 -3.84
C ASN A 61 -13.30 2.81 -3.62
N PRO A 62 -14.55 2.88 -4.09
CA PRO A 62 -15.54 1.80 -3.89
C PRO A 62 -15.14 0.47 -4.52
N ALA A 63 -14.43 0.49 -5.66
CA ALA A 63 -13.96 -0.74 -6.32
C ALA A 63 -12.85 -1.43 -5.51
N VAL A 64 -12.01 -0.64 -4.82
CA VAL A 64 -10.98 -1.17 -3.91
C VAL A 64 -11.64 -1.78 -2.68
N GLN A 65 -12.62 -1.11 -2.09
CA GLN A 65 -13.39 -1.63 -0.95
C GLN A 65 -14.09 -2.95 -1.31
N ALA A 66 -14.72 -3.03 -2.49
CA ALA A 66 -15.36 -4.24 -2.99
C ALA A 66 -14.37 -5.40 -3.21
N ALA A 67 -13.19 -5.10 -3.79
CA ALA A 67 -12.13 -6.11 -3.99
C ALA A 67 -11.59 -6.65 -2.66
N TYR A 68 -11.50 -5.80 -1.63
CA TYR A 68 -11.00 -6.16 -0.29
C TYR A 68 -12.00 -6.97 0.55
N LEU A 69 -13.28 -6.62 0.48
CA LEU A 69 -14.33 -7.34 1.20
C LEU A 69 -14.67 -8.69 0.56
N GLY A 70 -14.26 -8.88 -0.70
CA GLY A 70 -14.76 -9.94 -1.56
C GLY A 70 -16.25 -9.74 -1.83
N THR A 71 -16.71 -10.20 -3.00
CA THR A 71 -18.10 -10.66 -3.07
C THR A 71 -18.23 -11.72 -1.99
N ALA A 72 -18.95 -11.41 -0.91
CA ALA A 72 -19.45 -12.41 0.02
C ALA A 72 -20.21 -13.43 -0.83
N GLY A 73 -19.53 -14.52 -1.17
CA GLY A 73 -20.12 -15.71 -1.79
C GLY A 73 -20.67 -16.61 -0.71
#